data_AF-A0A1B0AZU1-F1
#
_entry.id   AF-A0A1B0AZU1-F1
#
_cell.length_a   1.000
_cell.length_b   1.000
_cell.length_c   1.000
_cell.angle_alpha   90.00
_cell.angle_beta   90.00
_cell.angle_gamma   90.00
#
_symmetry.space_group_name_H-M   'P 1'
#
loop_
_entity.id
_entity.type
_entity.pdbx_description
1 polymer ?
#
loop_
_entity_poly.entity_id
_entity_poly.type
_entity_poly.pdbx_seq_one_letter_code
_entity_poly.pdbx_strand_id
1 'polypeptide(L)'
;MSLNLQIEKLRGLDNYKPWSMTVRAYLESEDLWTVVEHGPDSSEQSLIKDRRAKFIILCLIEQKLCQCMVSIRSARDLWSYLKQQHSMR
;
A
#
# COMPACT_ATOMS: atom_id res chain seq x y z
N MET A 1 -10.48 -9.26 -20.62
CA MET A 1 -10.85 -7.85 -20.37
C MET A 1 -9.88 -7.30 -19.35
N SER A 2 -9.09 -6.29 -19.70
CA SER A 2 -8.21 -5.63 -18.73
C SER A 2 -9.07 -4.65 -17.93
N LEU A 3 -9.26 -4.90 -16.64
CA LEU A 3 -9.91 -3.94 -15.76
C LEU A 3 -9.00 -2.70 -15.66
N ASN A 4 -9.47 -1.57 -16.19
CA ASN A 4 -8.77 -0.30 -16.06
C ASN A 4 -9.14 0.29 -14.69
N LEU A 5 -8.46 -0.20 -13.64
CA LEU A 5 -8.71 0.21 -12.26
C LEU A 5 -8.16 1.62 -12.03
N GLN A 6 -9.04 2.62 -12.09
CA GLN A 6 -8.74 3.97 -11.64
C GLN A 6 -8.90 4.05 -10.12
N ILE A 7 -7.86 3.64 -9.39
CA ILE A 7 -7.78 3.86 -7.95
C ILE A 7 -7.33 5.30 -7.72
N GLU A 8 -8.17 6.10 -7.06
CA GLU A 8 -7.82 7.46 -6.68
C GLU A 8 -6.59 7.46 -5.77
N LYS A 9 -5.68 8.44 -5.93
CA LYS A 9 -4.51 8.54 -5.04
C LYS A 9 -4.91 8.99 -3.65
N LEU A 10 -4.22 8.51 -2.62
CA LEU A 10 -4.39 8.98 -1.25
C LEU A 10 -3.96 10.46 -1.15
N ARG A 11 -4.89 11.31 -0.73
CA ARG A 11 -4.68 12.77 -0.60
C ARG A 11 -4.47 13.21 0.85
N GLY A 12 -4.80 12.32 1.79
CA GLY A 12 -4.74 12.54 3.23
C GLY A 12 -5.92 11.88 3.94
N LEU A 13 -6.43 12.55 4.98
CA LEU A 13 -7.56 12.05 5.79
C LEU A 13 -8.86 11.92 4.99
N ASP A 14 -9.09 12.80 4.02
CA ASP A 14 -10.37 12.95 3.32
C ASP A 14 -10.82 11.68 2.59
N ASN A 15 -9.87 10.88 2.07
CA ASN A 15 -10.15 9.70 1.28
C ASN A 15 -9.51 8.42 1.82
N TYR A 16 -8.91 8.41 3.02
CA TYR A 16 -8.20 7.23 3.53
C TYR A 16 -9.06 5.98 3.64
N LYS A 17 -10.30 6.08 4.16
CA LYS A 17 -11.22 4.93 4.28
C LYS A 17 -11.54 4.29 2.91
N PRO A 18 -12.11 5.02 1.93
CA PRO A 18 -12.40 4.43 0.62
C PRO A 18 -11.12 3.99 -0.12
N TRP A 19 -10.03 4.75 0.01
CA TRP A 19 -8.73 4.39 -0.56
C TRP A 19 -8.22 3.06 -0.02
N SER A 20 -8.15 2.91 1.31
CA SER A 20 -7.60 1.71 1.96
C SER A 20 -8.42 0.46 1.64
N MET A 21 -9.75 0.58 1.58
CA MET A 21 -10.61 -0.54 1.15
C MET A 21 -10.30 -0.97 -0.29
N THR A 22 -10.18 0.00 -1.22
CA THR A 22 -9.96 -0.29 -2.64
C THR A 22 -8.56 -0.86 -2.90
N VAL A 23 -7.52 -0.27 -2.28
CA VAL A 23 -6.14 -0.75 -2.42
C VAL A 23 -5.97 -2.13 -1.81
N ARG A 24 -6.58 -2.38 -0.64
CA ARG A 24 -6.57 -3.72 -0.03
C ARG A 24 -7.19 -4.75 -0.97
N ALA A 25 -8.40 -4.50 -1.47
CA ALA A 25 -9.08 -5.43 -2.38
C ALA A 25 -8.26 -5.70 -3.66
N TYR A 26 -7.59 -4.67 -4.19
CA TYR A 26 -6.70 -4.84 -5.33
C TYR A 26 -5.49 -5.72 -5.00
N LEU A 27 -4.82 -5.47 -3.87
CA LEU A 27 -3.68 -6.29 -3.44
C LEU A 27 -4.07 -7.73 -3.08
N GLU A 28 -5.28 -7.95 -2.56
CA GLU A 28 -5.84 -9.29 -2.34
C GLU A 28 -6.05 -10.01 -3.68
N SER A 29 -6.58 -9.33 -4.70
CA SER A 29 -6.78 -9.93 -6.03
C SER A 29 -5.48 -10.29 -6.76
N GLU A 30 -4.37 -9.62 -6.41
CA GLU A 30 -3.04 -9.86 -6.96
C GLU A 30 -2.18 -10.82 -6.10
N ASP A 31 -2.76 -11.39 -5.03
CA ASP A 31 -2.04 -12.25 -4.06
C ASP A 31 -0.81 -11.56 -3.41
N LEU A 32 -0.97 -10.27 -3.12
CA LEU A 32 0.03 -9.39 -2.53
C LEU A 32 -0.31 -8.96 -1.10
N TRP A 33 -1.56 -9.10 -0.66
CA TRP A 33 -1.98 -8.60 0.66
C TRP A 33 -1.26 -9.27 1.84
N THR A 34 -0.94 -10.55 1.72
CA THR A 34 -0.31 -11.36 2.78
C THR A 34 0.98 -10.74 3.32
N VAL A 35 1.84 -10.21 2.43
CA VAL A 35 3.09 -9.55 2.80
C VAL A 35 2.90 -8.12 3.33
N VAL A 36 1.77 -7.48 3.04
CA VAL A 36 1.40 -6.18 3.62
C VAL A 36 0.90 -6.36 5.05
N GLU A 37 0.12 -7.41 5.30
CA GLU A 37 -0.47 -7.70 6.60
C GLU A 37 0.57 -8.26 7.58
N HIS A 38 1.36 -9.25 7.14
CA HIS A 38 2.28 -9.99 7.99
C HIS A 38 3.75 -9.57 7.81
N GLY A 39 4.08 -8.85 6.73
CA GLY A 39 5.47 -8.59 6.35
C GLY A 39 6.02 -9.73 5.50
N PRO A 40 7.09 -9.49 4.73
CA PRO A 40 7.72 -10.56 3.97
C PRO A 40 8.46 -11.54 4.88
N ASP A 41 8.45 -12.81 4.51
CA ASP A 41 9.38 -13.82 5.03
C ASP A 41 10.72 -13.80 4.27
N SER A 42 11.62 -14.73 4.59
CA SER A 42 12.94 -14.84 3.94
C SER A 42 12.92 -15.54 2.57
N SER A 43 11.76 -15.98 2.08
CA SER A 43 11.63 -16.58 0.75
C SER A 43 11.74 -15.52 -0.33
N GLU A 44 12.36 -15.87 -1.45
CA GLU A 44 12.50 -14.97 -2.60
C GLU A 44 11.13 -14.51 -3.13
N GLN A 45 10.15 -15.42 -3.17
CA GLN A 45 8.80 -15.10 -3.63
C GLN A 45 8.14 -14.04 -2.73
N SER A 46 8.26 -14.16 -1.41
CA SER A 46 7.72 -13.18 -0.48
C SER A 46 8.40 -11.82 -0.62
N LEU A 47 9.71 -11.78 -0.85
CA LEU A 47 10.45 -10.53 -1.07
C LEU A 47 10.05 -9.84 -2.39
N ILE A 48 9.79 -10.62 -3.45
CA ILE A 48 9.28 -10.09 -4.73
C ILE A 48 7.88 -9.51 -4.54
N LYS A 49 6.99 -10.22 -3.85
CA LYS A 49 5.64 -9.74 -3.52
C LYS A 49 5.68 -8.45 -2.70
N ASP A 50 6.55 -8.37 -1.69
CA ASP A 50 6.69 -7.16 -0.86
C ASP A 50 7.13 -5.95 -1.69
N ARG A 51 8.16 -6.11 -2.53
CA ARG A 51 8.61 -5.05 -3.43
C ARG A 51 7.50 -4.58 -4.37
N ARG A 52 6.73 -5.53 -4.94
CA ARG A 52 5.61 -5.22 -5.84
C ARG A 52 4.47 -4.50 -5.11
N ALA A 53 4.05 -5.00 -3.94
CA ALA A 53 3.02 -4.39 -3.12
C ALA A 53 3.41 -2.96 -2.71
N LYS A 54 4.65 -2.78 -2.24
CA LYS A 54 5.20 -1.47 -1.86
C LYS A 54 5.16 -0.49 -3.04
N PHE A 55 5.61 -0.92 -4.22
CA PHE A 55 5.60 -0.08 -5.42
C PHE A 55 4.18 0.35 -5.80
N ILE A 56 3.22 -0.58 -5.79
CA ILE A 56 1.81 -0.29 -6.06
C ILE A 56 1.28 0.76 -5.07
N ILE A 57 1.49 0.56 -3.76
CA ILE A 57 1.03 1.51 -2.74
C ILE A 57 1.65 2.89 -2.97
N LEU A 58 2.95 2.98 -3.29
CA LEU A 58 3.62 4.25 -3.60
C LEU A 58 3.03 4.94 -4.83
N CYS A 59 2.64 4.21 -5.87
CA CYS A 59 1.97 4.77 -7.04
C CYS A 59 0.57 5.32 -6.72
N LEU A 60 -0.05 4.82 -5.64
CA LEU A 60 -1.41 5.14 -5.23
C LEU A 60 -1.47 6.19 -4.10
N ILE A 61 -0.36 6.86 -3.80
CA ILE A 61 -0.35 8.02 -2.89
C ILE A 61 0.10 9.29 -3.60
N GLU A 62 -0.32 10.46 -3.10
CA GLU A 62 0.20 11.74 -3.60
C GLU A 62 1.67 11.95 -3.22
N GLN A 63 2.47 12.55 -4.12
CA GLN A 63 3.91 12.76 -3.93
C GLN A 63 4.26 13.52 -2.64
N LYS A 64 3.41 14.45 -2.21
CA LYS A 64 3.60 15.20 -0.96
C LYS A 64 3.66 14.29 0.27
N LEU A 65 2.99 13.13 0.23
CA LEU A 65 3.01 12.14 1.32
C LEU A 65 4.29 11.29 1.31
N CYS A 66 4.99 11.20 0.16
CA CYS A 66 6.23 10.44 0.03
C CYS A 66 7.44 11.10 0.72
N GLN A 67 7.40 12.41 0.95
CA GLN A 67 8.55 13.19 1.45
C GLN A 67 9.04 12.72 2.84
N CYS A 68 8.18 12.06 3.62
CA CYS A 68 8.51 11.57 4.96
C CYS A 68 8.94 10.09 5.00
N MET A 69 9.03 9.40 3.85
CA MET A 69 9.09 7.92 3.80
C MET A 69 10.49 7.32 3.59
N VAL A 70 11.57 8.08 3.83
CA VAL A 70 12.95 7.66 3.52
C VAL A 70 13.38 6.38 4.26
N SER A 71 12.81 6.11 5.43
CA SER A 71 13.15 4.94 6.26
C SER A 71 12.27 3.71 6.02
N ILE A 72 11.21 3.81 5.21
CA ILE A 72 10.23 2.74 5.04
C ILE A 72 10.80 1.65 4.12
N ARG A 73 10.99 0.44 4.67
CA ARG A 73 11.65 -0.66 3.95
C ARG A 73 10.68 -1.66 3.36
N SER A 74 9.60 -2.01 4.05
CA SER A 74 8.61 -2.99 3.58
C SER A 74 7.26 -2.37 3.18
N ALA A 75 6.43 -3.12 2.47
CA ALA A 75 5.05 -2.75 2.18
C ALA A 75 4.20 -2.69 3.45
N ARG A 76 4.47 -3.57 4.43
CA ARG A 76 3.84 -3.56 5.75
C ARG A 76 4.11 -2.27 6.52
N ASP A 77 5.37 -1.83 6.56
CA ASP A 77 5.74 -0.59 7.24
C ASP A 77 5.08 0.62 6.56
N LEU A 78 5.05 0.61 5.22
CA LEU A 78 4.39 1.65 4.43
C LEU A 78 2.90 1.74 4.76
N TRP A 79 2.21 0.60 4.75
CA TRP A 79 0.79 0.53 5.06
C TRP A 79 0.50 0.96 6.50
N SER A 80 1.30 0.50 7.45
CA SER A 80 1.16 0.82 8.87
C SER A 80 1.36 2.31 9.14
N TYR A 81 2.36 2.92 8.49
CA TYR A 81 2.60 4.36 8.55
C TYR A 81 1.40 5.14 8.01
N LEU A 82 0.91 4.80 6.82
CA LEU A 82 -0.25 5.47 6.21
C LEU A 82 -1.50 5.32 7.08
N LYS A 83 -1.71 4.14 7.67
CA LYS A 83 -2.79 3.91 8.63
C LYS A 83 -2.65 4.81 9.84
N GLN A 84 -1.49 4.82 10.50
CA GLN A 84 -1.28 5.64 11.69
C GLN A 84 -1.49 7.13 11.43
N GLN A 85 -1.04 7.65 10.29
CA GLN A 85 -1.17 9.07 9.94
C GLN A 85 -2.58 9.48 9.54
N HIS A 86 -3.37 8.56 8.96
CA HIS A 86 -4.64 8.90 8.31
C HIS A 86 -5.88 8.17 8.84
N SER A 87 -5.74 7.23 9.78
CA SER A 87 -6.88 6.51 10.38
C SER A 87 -7.39 7.16 11.68
N MET A 88 -6.67 8.14 12.25
CA MET A 88 -7.03 8.81 13.49
C MET A 88 -8.00 9.98 13.23
N ARG A 89 -9.27 9.66 13.00
CA ARG A 89 -10.46 10.47 13.35
C ARG A 89 -11.66 9.56 13.55
#